data_AF-A0A7X7KWB0-F1
#
_entry.id   AF-A0A7X7KWB0-F1
#
_cell.length_a   1.000
_cell.length_b   1.000
_cell.length_c   1.000
_cell.angle_alpha   90.00
_cell.angle_beta   90.00
_cell.angle_gamma   90.00
#
_symmetry.space_group_name_H-M   'P 1'
#
loop_
_entity.id
_entity.type
_entity.pdbx_description
1 polymer ?
#
loop_
_entity_poly.entity_id
_entity_poly.type
_entity_poly.pdbx_seq_one_letter_code
_entity_poly.pdbx_strand_id
1 'polypeptide(L)' 'MGTGRTLNKKPRTRPVKSEGDRKRRQKTQAKRLVALGMDGAIVGKMTAGAVRTALKRPAKVKKASAAKTAAAG' A
#
# COMPACT_ATOMS: atom_id res chain seq x y z
N MET A 1 0.01 33.40 3.07
CA MET A 1 -1.16 32.58 2.65
C MET A 1 -1.44 31.52 3.71
N GLY A 2 -2.43 31.73 4.57
CA GLY A 2 -2.76 30.80 5.66
C GLY A 2 -3.38 29.52 5.09
N THR A 3 -2.63 28.43 5.08
CA THR A 3 -3.05 27.16 4.50
C THR A 3 -4.24 26.55 5.26
N GLY A 4 -5.44 26.65 4.68
CA GLY A 4 -6.33 25.51 4.41
C GLY A 4 -6.84 24.62 5.55
N ARG A 5 -6.62 24.95 6.83
CA ARG A 5 -7.02 24.10 7.97
C ARG A 5 -8.54 23.83 8.02
N THR A 6 -9.35 24.77 7.54
CA THR A 6 -10.83 24.63 7.46
C THR A 6 -11.28 23.71 6.32
N LEU A 7 -10.51 23.61 5.23
CA LEU A 7 -10.88 22.87 4.03
C LEU A 7 -10.44 21.39 4.06
N ASN A 8 -9.61 20.96 5.00
CA ASN A 8 -9.20 19.54 5.11
C ASN A 8 -10.32 18.62 5.61
N LYS A 9 -11.21 19.12 6.48
CA LYS A 9 -12.36 18.35 7.00
C LYS A 9 -13.57 18.43 6.06
N LYS A 10 -13.73 19.54 5.34
CA LYS A 10 -14.78 19.78 4.33
C LYS A 10 -14.16 20.34 3.04
N PRO A 11 -13.54 19.49 2.21
CA PRO A 11 -12.89 19.97 1.00
C PRO A 11 -13.94 20.36 -0.04
N ARG A 12 -13.82 21.58 -0.58
CA ARG A 12 -14.78 22.15 -1.55
C ARG A 12 -14.57 21.63 -2.98
N THR A 13 -13.34 21.24 -3.32
CA THR A 13 -12.94 20.89 -4.70
C THR A 13 -12.72 19.40 -4.92
N ARG A 14 -12.13 18.68 -3.95
CA ARG A 14 -11.88 17.23 -4.08
C ARG A 14 -12.01 16.50 -2.74
N PRO A 15 -12.71 15.35 -2.69
CA PRO A 15 -12.76 14.52 -1.49
C PRO A 15 -11.36 14.10 -1.00
N VAL A 16 -11.09 14.35 0.28
CA VAL A 16 -9.86 13.92 0.97
C VAL A 16 -10.21 12.77 1.90
N LYS A 17 -9.44 11.68 1.85
CA LYS A 17 -9.66 10.54 2.74
C LYS A 17 -9.24 10.87 4.17
N SER A 18 -10.07 10.44 5.12
CA SER A 18 -9.72 10.43 6.54
C SER A 18 -8.47 9.60 6.79
N GLU A 19 -7.76 9.87 7.90
CA GLU A 19 -6.61 9.05 8.29
C GLU A 19 -7.00 7.58 8.51
N GLY A 20 -8.20 7.33 9.06
CA GLY A 20 -8.73 5.99 9.27
C GLY A 20 -8.90 5.22 7.96
N ASP A 21 -9.48 5.85 6.94
CA ASP A 21 -9.67 5.22 5.63
C ASP A 21 -8.35 5.00 4.90
N ARG A 22 -7.37 5.90 5.10
CA ARG A 22 -6.01 5.70 4.58
C ARG A 22 -5.36 4.48 5.22
N LYS A 23 -5.44 4.33 6.54
CA LYS A 23 -4.90 3.16 7.28
C LYS A 23 -5.59 1.86 6.84
N ARG A 24 -6.93 1.85 6.73
CA ARG A 24 -7.71 0.69 6.25
C ARG A 24 -7.28 0.27 4.84
N ARG A 25 -7.07 1.25 3.93
CA ARG A 25 -6.57 0.97 2.58
C ARG A 25 -5.18 0.36 2.60
N GLN A 26 -4.25 0.92 3.38
CA GLN A 26 -2.88 0.39 3.49
C GLN A 26 -2.89 -1.05 4.00
N LYS A 27 -3.65 -1.36 5.07
CA LYS A 27 -3.80 -2.72 5.60
C LYS A 27 -4.33 -3.70 4.55
N THR A 28 -5.33 -3.27 3.76
CA THR A 28 -5.87 -4.09 2.67
C THR A 28 -4.84 -4.34 1.57
N GLN A 29 -4.06 -3.32 1.22
CA GLN A 29 -3.00 -3.43 0.21
C GLN A 29 -1.86 -4.35 0.67
N ALA A 30 -1.46 -4.27 1.94
CA ALA A 30 -0.50 -5.19 2.54
C ALA A 30 -0.99 -6.65 2.49
N LYS A 31 -2.25 -6.90 2.88
CA LYS A 31 -2.87 -8.24 2.78
C LYS A 31 -2.85 -8.80 1.35
N ARG A 32 -3.08 -7.95 0.34
CA ARG A 32 -3.02 -8.35 -1.07
C ARG A 32 -1.61 -8.74 -1.51
N LEU A 33 -0.57 -8.03 -1.05
CA LEU A 33 0.81 -8.41 -1.34
C LEU A 33 1.20 -9.74 -0.69
N VAL A 34 0.76 -9.96 0.55
CA VAL A 34 0.96 -11.24 1.24
C VAL A 34 0.26 -12.39 0.50
N ALA A 35 -0.98 -12.18 0.04
CA ALA A 35 -1.69 -13.17 -0.76
C ALA A 35 -1.03 -13.46 -2.12
N LEU A 36 -0.19 -12.55 -2.64
CA LEU A 36 0.62 -12.77 -3.85
C LEU A 36 1.95 -13.49 -3.55
N GLY A 37 2.24 -13.78 -2.28
CA GLY A 37 3.43 -14.51 -1.84
C GLY A 37 4.59 -13.62 -1.37
N MET A 38 4.38 -12.33 -1.10
CA MET A 38 5.40 -11.55 -0.38
C MET A 38 5.35 -11.85 1.13
N ASP A 39 6.52 -11.94 1.75
CA ASP A 39 6.60 -12.11 3.20
C ASP A 39 6.00 -10.91 3.95
N GLY A 40 5.22 -11.20 4.99
CA GLY A 40 4.52 -10.22 5.81
C GLY A 40 5.46 -9.29 6.58
N ALA A 41 6.63 -9.78 7.01
CA ALA A 41 7.62 -8.95 7.69
C ALA A 41 8.28 -7.95 6.74
N ILE A 42 8.54 -8.36 5.49
CA ILE A 42 9.01 -7.44 4.44
C ILE A 42 7.94 -6.39 4.13
N VAL A 43 6.68 -6.81 3.90
CA VAL A 43 5.58 -5.88 3.58
C VAL A 43 5.34 -4.88 4.73
N GLY A 44 5.49 -5.30 5.99
CA GLY A 44 5.36 -4.44 7.16
C GLY A 44 6.40 -3.32 7.24
N LYS A 45 7.59 -3.54 6.68
CA LYS A 45 8.67 -2.54 6.60
C LYS A 45 8.54 -1.60 5.40
N MET A 46 7.66 -1.90 4.44
CA MET A 46 7.50 -1.10 3.23
C MET A 46 6.75 0.21 3.49
N THR A 47 7.18 1.28 2.83
CA THR A 47 6.42 2.54 2.81
C THR A 47 5.12 2.36 1.99
N ALA A 48 4.10 3.16 2.31
CA ALA A 48 2.81 3.09 1.60
C ALA A 48 2.93 3.34 0.08
N GLY A 49 3.94 4.11 -0.36
CA GLY A 49 4.25 4.32 -1.78
C GLY A 49 4.77 3.04 -2.43
N ALA A 50 5.72 2.36 -1.79
CA ALA A 50 6.31 1.12 -2.29
C ALA A 50 5.25 -0.01 -2.41
N VAL A 51 4.39 -0.15 -1.39
CA VAL A 51 3.26 -1.09 -1.41
C VAL A 51 2.33 -0.86 -2.61
N ARG A 52 2.01 0.41 -2.91
CA ARG A 52 1.17 0.75 -4.07
C ARG A 52 1.86 0.45 -5.40
N THR A 53 3.15 0.74 -5.50
CA THR A 53 3.93 0.49 -6.72
C THR A 53 4.04 -1.00 -7.01
N ALA A 54 4.28 -1.84 -5.99
CA ALA A 54 4.31 -3.29 -6.13
C ALA A 54 2.97 -3.83 -6.66
N LEU A 55 1.85 -3.33 -6.13
CA LEU A 55 0.51 -3.73 -6.58
C LEU A 55 0.14 -3.32 -8.01
N LYS A 56 0.87 -2.39 -8.66
CA LYS A 56 0.60 -2.03 -10.07
C LYS A 56 0.90 -3.19 -11.03
N ARG A 57 1.84 -4.07 -10.67
CA ARG A 57 2.30 -5.18 -11.52
C ARG A 57 2.24 -6.50 -10.74
N PRO A 58 1.02 -6.99 -10.41
CA PRO A 58 0.85 -8.14 -9.52
C PRO A 58 1.48 -9.43 -10.08
N ALA A 59 1.49 -9.60 -11.41
CA ALA A 59 2.16 -10.75 -12.04
C ALA A 59 3.68 -10.76 -11.83
N LYS A 60 4.32 -9.58 -11.79
CA LYS A 60 5.75 -9.47 -11.48
C LYS A 60 6.03 -9.77 -10.02
N VAL A 61 5.15 -9.33 -9.12
CA VAL A 61 5.24 -9.65 -7.69
C VAL A 61 5.12 -11.17 -7.49
N LYS A 62 4.12 -11.81 -8.09
CA LYS A 62 3.94 -13.26 -8.01
C LYS A 62 5.16 -14.05 -8.52
N LYS A 63 5.74 -13.62 -9.66
CA LYS A 63 6.98 -14.24 -10.20
C LYS A 63 8.19 -14.02 -9.29
N ALA A 64 8.38 -12.81 -8.76
CA ALA A 64 9.49 -12.49 -7.86
C ALA A 64 9.36 -13.22 -6.52
N SER A 65 8.15 -13.36 -6.00
CA SER A 65 7.84 -14.18 -4.82
C SER A 65 8.14 -15.66 -5.07
N ALA A 66 7.70 -16.21 -6.20
CA ALA A 66 8.00 -17.61 -6.56
C ALA A 66 9.50 -17.85 -6.74
N ALA A 67 10.22 -16.93 -7.38
CA ALA A 67 11.67 -17.00 -7.52
C ALA A 67 12.41 -16.90 -6.18
N LYS A 68 11.90 -16.07 -5.25
CA LYS A 68 12.49 -15.90 -3.93
C LYS A 68 12.24 -17.09 -3.00
N THR A 69 11.09 -17.77 -3.13
CA THR A 69 10.83 -19.04 -2.46
C THR A 69 11.71 -20.17 -3.00
N ALA A 70 11.98 -20.22 -4.31
CA ALA A 70 12.85 -21.23 -4.91
C ALA A 70 14.36 -21.04 -4.61
N ALA A 71 14.79 -19.84 -4.22
CA ALA A 71 16.18 -19.56 -3.83
C ALA A 71 16.44 -19.73 -2.31
N ALA A 72 15.39 -20.03 -1.54
CA ALA A 72 15.45 -20.21 -0.09
C ALA A 72 15.18 -21.66 0.36
N GLY A 73 15.05 -22.59 -0.59
CA GLY A 73 15.05 -24.04 -0.37
C GLY A 73 16.25 -24.65 -1.05
#